data_AF-A0A916Q9V6-F1
#
_entry.id   AF-A0A916Q9V6-F1
#
_cell.length_a   1.000
_cell.length_b   1.000
_cell.length_c   1.000
_cell.angle_alpha   90.00
_cell.angle_beta   90.00
_cell.angle_gamma   90.00
#
_symmetry.space_group_name_H-M   'P 1'
#
loop_
_entity.id
_entity.type
_entity.pdbx_description
1 polymer ?
#
loop_
_entity_poly.entity_id
_entity_poly.type
_entity_poly.pdbx_seq_one_letter_code
_entity_poly.pdbx_strand_id
1 'polypeptide(L)'
;MISFEKAKMGKRLMKQFIAEGELEKAAFIGLMYQMPVRIVDAVTLRKSDLAGTIVLKTASKYGRIYTNLYGKPYRIIRQLRSLLNSINRDSDMIFTRKPEYYMRVFRRYQENFHLHDFRRERLANEELFESRRWRKQSKLRRRFSVGIKDGKRIYRRVRRLP
;
A
#
# COMPACT_ATOMS: atom_id res chain seq x y z
N MET A 1 -7.41 13.04 -10.98
CA MET A 1 -6.39 13.39 -9.97
C MET A 1 -6.06 12.12 -9.19
N ILE A 2 -4.79 11.81 -8.88
CA ILE A 2 -4.50 10.68 -7.98
C ILE A 2 -4.90 11.18 -6.59
N SER A 3 -6.02 10.74 -6.04
CA SER A 3 -6.36 11.12 -4.67
C SER A 3 -5.52 10.25 -3.75
N PHE A 4 -4.56 10.88 -3.09
CA PHE A 4 -3.83 10.33 -1.95
C PHE A 4 -4.40 10.89 -0.65
N GLU A 5 -5.63 11.41 -0.67
CA GLU A 5 -6.20 12.14 0.45
C GLU A 5 -6.40 11.24 1.65
N LYS A 6 -6.94 10.03 1.45
CA LYS A 6 -7.05 9.08 2.54
C LYS A 6 -5.67 8.68 3.00
N ALA A 7 -4.75 8.32 2.11
CA ALA A 7 -3.37 7.98 2.51
C ALA A 7 -2.66 9.09 3.33
N LYS A 8 -2.84 10.37 2.94
CA LYS A 8 -2.34 11.53 3.70
C LYS A 8 -2.97 11.62 5.09
N MET A 9 -4.28 11.39 5.18
CA MET A 9 -5.01 11.38 6.45
C MET A 9 -4.56 10.25 7.36
N GLY A 10 -4.41 9.03 6.83
CA GLY A 10 -3.87 7.88 7.55
C GLY A 10 -2.45 8.16 8.09
N LYS A 11 -1.62 8.84 7.31
CA LYS A 11 -0.29 9.30 7.76
C LYS A 11 -0.37 10.34 8.89
N ARG A 12 -1.31 11.28 8.83
CA ARG A 12 -1.53 12.28 9.91
C ARG A 12 -1.96 11.58 11.20
N LEU A 13 -2.93 10.66 11.13
CA LEU A 13 -3.38 9.89 12.28
C LEU A 13 -2.28 9.00 12.87
N MET A 14 -1.49 8.34 12.02
CA MET A 14 -0.33 7.58 12.48
C MET A 14 0.62 8.45 13.32
N LYS A 15 0.91 9.67 12.85
CA LYS A 15 1.78 10.60 13.59
C LYS A 15 1.14 11.08 14.90
N GLN A 16 -0.15 11.39 14.87
CA GLN A 16 -0.91 11.78 16.06
C GLN A 16 -0.86 10.70 17.14
N PHE A 17 -1.19 9.46 16.81
CA PHE A 17 -1.15 8.36 17.78
C PHE A 17 0.26 8.06 18.28
N ILE A 18 1.31 8.26 17.47
CA ILE A 18 2.69 8.17 17.97
C ILE A 18 2.94 9.24 19.04
N ALA A 19 2.51 10.48 18.81
CA ALA A 19 2.66 11.57 19.77
C ALA A 19 1.86 11.33 21.06
N GLU A 20 0.69 10.70 20.95
CA GLU A 20 -0.17 10.32 22.09
C GLU A 20 0.30 9.05 22.82
N GLY A 21 1.38 8.40 22.36
CA GLY A 21 1.87 7.13 22.94
C GLY A 21 1.03 5.89 22.59
N GLU A 22 0.02 6.06 21.72
CA GLU A 22 -0.93 5.04 21.28
C GLU A 22 -0.36 4.18 20.14
N LEU A 23 0.79 3.54 20.41
CA LEU A 23 1.62 2.87 19.40
C LEU A 23 0.88 1.79 18.60
N GLU A 24 0.00 1.01 19.26
CA GLU A 24 -0.77 -0.03 18.58
C GLU A 24 -1.79 0.55 17.59
N LYS A 25 -2.46 1.67 17.95
CA LYS A 25 -3.37 2.38 17.04
C LYS A 25 -2.59 2.99 15.88
N ALA A 26 -1.41 3.57 16.16
CA ALA A 26 -0.51 4.11 15.14
C ALA A 26 -0.05 3.04 14.14
N ALA A 27 0.33 1.85 14.64
CA ALA A 27 0.74 0.74 13.80
C ALA A 27 -0.40 0.23 12.93
N PHE A 28 -1.59 0.07 13.52
CA PHE A 28 -2.77 -0.41 12.81
C PHE A 28 -3.13 0.52 11.65
N ILE A 29 -3.29 1.83 11.91
CA ILE A 29 -3.62 2.79 10.85
C ILE A 29 -2.50 2.88 9.82
N GLY A 30 -1.24 2.82 10.28
CA GLY A 30 -0.04 2.78 9.46
C GLY A 30 -0.08 1.66 8.43
N LEU A 31 -0.44 0.46 8.87
CA LEU A 31 -0.59 -0.71 8.02
C LEU A 31 -1.71 -0.52 7.00
N MET A 32 -2.89 -0.08 7.46
CA MET A 32 -4.08 0.07 6.62
C MET A 32 -3.88 1.01 5.43
N TYR A 33 -3.15 2.14 5.59
CA TYR A 33 -2.94 3.08 4.48
C TYR A 33 -1.76 2.72 3.57
N GLN A 34 -0.81 1.91 4.04
CA GLN A 34 0.38 1.54 3.26
C GLN A 34 0.19 0.27 2.44
N MET A 35 -0.65 -0.65 2.91
CA MET A 35 -0.99 -1.86 2.18
C MET A 35 -2.51 -2.06 2.10
N PRO A 36 -3.04 -2.57 0.99
CA PRO A 36 -4.47 -2.85 0.85
C PRO A 36 -4.80 -4.17 1.54
N VAL A 37 -4.68 -4.22 2.86
CA VAL A 37 -4.99 -5.37 3.71
C VAL A 37 -6.42 -5.28 4.23
N ARG A 38 -7.05 -6.42 4.53
CA ARG A 38 -8.34 -6.45 5.23
C ARG A 38 -8.11 -6.28 6.73
N ILE A 39 -9.06 -5.67 7.43
CA ILE A 39 -8.98 -5.46 8.89
C ILE A 39 -8.75 -6.79 9.62
N VAL A 40 -9.50 -7.82 9.29
CA VAL A 40 -9.36 -9.17 9.90
C VAL A 40 -7.99 -9.80 9.67
N ASP A 41 -7.37 -9.55 8.51
CA ASP A 41 -6.03 -10.05 8.22
C ASP A 41 -4.96 -9.16 8.87
N ALA A 42 -5.20 -7.84 8.95
CA ALA A 42 -4.30 -6.88 9.58
C ALA A 42 -4.06 -7.23 11.05
N VAL A 43 -5.13 -7.50 11.82
CA VAL A 43 -4.99 -7.83 13.25
C VAL A 43 -4.33 -9.18 13.51
N THR A 44 -4.32 -10.08 12.51
CA THR A 44 -3.66 -11.38 12.61
C THR A 44 -2.24 -11.36 12.03
N LEU A 45 -1.70 -10.18 11.71
CA LEU A 45 -0.33 -10.03 11.23
C LEU A 45 0.66 -10.43 12.32
N ARG A 46 1.63 -11.26 11.94
CA ARG A 46 2.69 -11.75 12.81
C ARG A 46 4.01 -11.04 12.49
N LYS A 47 4.94 -11.03 13.45
CA LYS A 47 6.30 -10.53 13.22
C LYS A 47 7.04 -11.43 12.23
N SER A 48 6.80 -12.73 12.27
CA SER A 48 7.26 -13.69 11.27
C SER A 48 6.78 -13.38 9.84
N ASP A 49 5.68 -12.63 9.67
CA ASP A 49 5.23 -12.15 8.35
C ASP A 49 6.07 -10.97 7.82
N LEU A 50 6.99 -10.40 8.62
CA LEU A 50 7.78 -9.21 8.28
C LEU A 50 9.21 -9.56 7.84
N ALA A 51 9.41 -9.71 6.53
CA ALA A 51 10.73 -9.89 5.93
C ALA A 51 11.37 -8.52 5.62
N GLY A 52 11.99 -7.91 6.64
CA GLY A 52 12.49 -6.54 6.52
C GLY A 52 11.33 -5.56 6.33
N THR A 53 11.31 -4.82 5.21
CA THR A 53 10.16 -3.94 4.87
C THR A 53 9.07 -4.65 4.06
N ILE A 54 9.27 -5.92 3.70
CA ILE A 54 8.32 -6.71 2.94
C ILE A 54 7.33 -7.36 3.91
N VAL A 55 6.04 -7.33 3.55
CA VAL A 55 4.97 -7.97 4.31
C VAL A 55 4.47 -9.21 3.57
N LEU A 56 4.68 -10.39 4.15
CA LEU A 56 4.30 -11.70 3.62
C LEU A 56 2.99 -12.21 4.22
N LYS A 57 1.96 -11.35 4.23
CA LYS A 57 0.68 -11.71 4.82
C LYS A 57 -0.20 -12.49 3.85
N THR A 58 -0.69 -13.65 4.28
CA THR A 58 -1.71 -14.43 3.57
C THR A 58 -3.12 -13.91 3.90
N ALA A 59 -3.94 -13.73 2.86
CA ALA A 59 -5.35 -13.36 3.01
C ALA A 59 -6.17 -14.58 3.45
N SER A 60 -6.82 -14.51 4.61
CA SER A 60 -7.66 -15.60 5.14
C SER A 60 -8.72 -16.08 4.15
N LYS A 61 -9.40 -15.16 3.46
CA LYS A 61 -10.49 -15.48 2.52
C LYS A 61 -10.05 -16.27 1.29
N TYR A 62 -8.80 -16.13 0.84
CA TYR A 62 -8.35 -16.65 -0.46
C TYR A 62 -7.12 -17.55 -0.40
N GLY A 63 -6.44 -17.62 0.74
CA GLY A 63 -5.21 -18.39 0.92
C GLY A 63 -4.01 -17.86 0.12
N ARG A 64 -4.08 -16.65 -0.44
CA ARG A 64 -2.99 -16.04 -1.24
C ARG A 64 -2.34 -14.87 -0.52
N ILE A 65 -1.05 -14.68 -0.76
CA ILE A 65 -0.29 -13.54 -0.22
C ILE A 65 -0.80 -12.23 -0.84
N TYR A 66 -0.85 -11.17 -0.03
CA TYR A 66 -1.12 -9.82 -0.52
C TYR A 66 0.03 -9.33 -1.42
N THR A 67 -0.26 -9.20 -2.71
CA THR A 67 0.69 -8.68 -3.71
C THR A 67 0.11 -7.49 -4.47
N ASN A 68 0.98 -6.63 -4.97
CA ASN A 68 0.61 -5.58 -5.91
C ASN A 68 0.24 -6.14 -7.29
N LEU A 69 -0.16 -5.26 -8.21
CA LEU A 69 -0.53 -5.61 -9.59
C LEU A 69 0.58 -6.34 -10.39
N TYR A 70 1.83 -6.32 -9.91
CA TYR A 70 2.95 -7.02 -10.53
C TYR A 70 3.31 -8.34 -9.84
N GLY A 71 2.46 -8.83 -8.92
CA GLY A 71 2.71 -10.07 -8.17
C GLY A 71 3.82 -9.93 -7.12
N LYS A 72 4.26 -8.71 -6.79
CA LYS A 72 5.27 -8.49 -5.74
C LYS A 72 4.58 -8.23 -4.40
N PRO A 73 5.07 -8.82 -3.29
CA PRO A 73 4.57 -8.50 -1.97
C PRO A 73 4.63 -7.01 -1.65
N TYR A 74 3.68 -6.55 -0.83
CA TYR A 74 3.65 -5.16 -0.40
C TYR A 74 4.84 -4.80 0.49
N ARG A 75 5.22 -3.52 0.41
CA ARG A 75 6.30 -2.94 1.22
C ARG A 75 5.76 -1.83 2.11
N ILE A 76 6.23 -1.82 3.34
CA ILE A 76 5.96 -0.76 4.32
C ILE A 76 7.22 0.07 4.57
N ILE A 77 7.04 1.30 5.05
CA ILE A 77 8.17 2.15 5.42
C ILE A 77 8.90 1.62 6.66
N ARG A 78 10.19 1.91 6.77
CA ARG A 78 11.05 1.47 7.90
C ARG A 78 10.49 1.91 9.26
N GLN A 79 9.92 3.11 9.35
CA GLN A 79 9.28 3.61 10.56
C GLN A 79 8.13 2.72 11.03
N LEU A 80 7.24 2.32 10.12
CA LEU A 80 6.13 1.42 10.45
C LEU A 80 6.65 0.04 10.85
N ARG A 81 7.66 -0.49 10.15
CA ARG A 81 8.30 -1.76 10.53
C ARG A 81 8.87 -1.72 11.95
N SER A 82 9.57 -0.65 12.30
CA SER A 82 10.10 -0.47 13.65
C SER A 82 8.98 -0.42 14.68
N LEU A 83 7.90 0.28 14.38
CA LEU A 83 6.73 0.39 15.23
C LEU A 83 6.05 -0.98 15.44
N LEU A 84 5.81 -1.73 14.37
CA LEU A 84 5.21 -3.08 14.43
C LEU A 84 6.06 -4.03 15.30
N ASN A 85 7.39 -4.01 15.17
CA ASN A 85 8.28 -4.83 15.99
C ASN A 85 8.34 -4.39 17.46
N SER A 86 8.04 -3.12 17.75
CA SER A 86 8.09 -2.60 19.11
C SER A 86 6.88 -2.98 19.97
N ILE A 87 5.77 -3.36 19.32
CA ILE A 87 4.52 -3.72 19.98
C ILE A 87 4.56 -5.20 20.35
N ASN A 88 3.98 -5.52 21.53
CA ASN A 88 3.80 -6.88 22.02
C ASN A 88 5.09 -7.72 21.91
N ARG A 89 6.20 -7.21 22.47
CA ARG A 89 7.57 -7.69 22.20
C ARG A 89 7.73 -9.19 22.40
N ASP A 90 7.06 -9.75 23.40
CA ASP A 90 7.20 -11.14 23.83
C ASP A 90 6.34 -12.13 23.03
N SER A 91 5.59 -11.65 22.03
CA SER A 91 4.75 -12.49 21.17
C SER A 91 5.10 -12.32 19.69
N ASP A 92 4.85 -13.36 18.89
CA ASP A 92 4.88 -13.25 17.43
C ASP A 92 3.67 -12.45 16.91
N MET A 93 2.56 -12.41 17.65
CA MET A 93 1.40 -11.60 17.28
C MET A 93 1.70 -10.12 17.52
N ILE A 94 1.51 -9.28 16.50
CA ILE A 94 1.77 -7.84 16.63
C ILE A 94 0.64 -7.16 17.38
N PHE A 95 -0.62 -7.43 17.00
CA PHE A 95 -1.79 -6.77 17.55
C PHE A 95 -2.40 -7.59 18.68
N THR A 96 -2.76 -6.92 19.78
CA THR A 96 -3.31 -7.58 20.98
C THR A 96 -4.83 -7.60 21.02
N ARG A 97 -5.48 -6.77 20.19
CA ARG A 97 -6.93 -6.57 20.22
C ARG A 97 -7.62 -7.24 19.03
N LYS A 98 -8.90 -7.56 19.21
CA LYS A 98 -9.76 -8.13 18.16
C LYS A 98 -10.12 -7.08 17.10
N PRO A 99 -10.52 -7.46 15.87
CA PRO A 99 -10.91 -6.53 14.80
C PRO A 99 -11.92 -5.46 15.24
N GLU A 100 -12.90 -5.85 16.07
CA GLU A 100 -14.03 -5.01 16.49
C GLU A 100 -13.56 -3.81 17.32
N TYR A 101 -12.48 -3.98 18.08
CA TYR A 101 -11.86 -2.89 18.83
C TYR A 101 -11.42 -1.77 17.89
N TYR A 102 -10.66 -2.10 16.85
CA TYR A 102 -10.17 -1.10 15.89
C TYR A 102 -11.33 -0.48 15.10
N MET A 103 -12.31 -1.29 14.67
CA MET A 103 -13.49 -0.74 14.00
C MET A 103 -14.21 0.30 14.87
N ARG A 104 -14.35 0.03 16.17
CA ARG A 104 -14.97 0.96 17.13
C ARG A 104 -14.13 2.22 17.35
N VAL A 105 -12.83 2.06 17.57
CA VAL A 105 -11.90 3.19 17.80
C VAL A 105 -11.90 4.12 16.59
N PHE A 106 -11.76 3.55 15.39
CA PHE A 106 -11.69 4.34 14.17
C PHE A 106 -13.07 4.82 13.67
N ARG A 107 -14.17 4.35 14.27
CA ARG A 107 -15.53 4.84 13.99
C ARG A 107 -15.65 6.35 14.21
N ARG A 108 -14.93 6.88 15.21
CA ARG A 108 -14.93 8.32 15.55
C ARG A 108 -14.40 9.22 14.43
N TYR A 109 -13.71 8.64 13.44
CA TYR A 109 -13.19 9.37 12.29
C TYR A 109 -14.02 9.12 11.02
N GLN A 110 -15.20 8.48 11.11
CA GLN A 110 -16.02 8.09 9.95
C GLN A 110 -16.54 9.24 9.12
N GLU A 111 -16.77 10.41 9.73
CA GLU A 111 -17.11 11.63 8.98
C GLU A 111 -16.01 11.98 7.96
N ASN A 112 -14.77 11.57 8.24
CA ASN A 112 -13.62 11.81 7.37
C ASN A 112 -13.28 10.61 6.49
N PHE A 113 -13.35 9.37 6.99
CA PHE A 113 -13.04 8.16 6.21
C PHE A 113 -13.58 6.88 6.87
N HIS A 114 -13.87 5.88 6.03
CA HIS A 114 -14.01 4.50 6.48
C HIS A 114 -12.67 3.75 6.33
N LEU A 115 -12.36 2.83 7.24
CA LEU A 115 -11.13 2.01 7.14
C LEU A 115 -11.00 1.26 5.79
N HIS A 116 -12.13 0.90 5.18
CA HIS A 116 -12.18 0.29 3.86
C HIS A 116 -11.74 1.24 2.73
N ASP A 117 -11.81 2.56 2.94
CA ASP A 117 -11.41 3.55 1.95
C ASP A 117 -9.92 3.50 1.67
N PHE A 118 -9.07 3.24 2.68
CA PHE A 118 -7.64 3.09 2.47
C PHE A 118 -7.31 1.96 1.49
N ARG A 119 -7.95 0.80 1.68
CA ARG A 119 -7.79 -0.34 0.80
C ARG A 119 -8.24 0.01 -0.63
N ARG A 120 -9.43 0.62 -0.76
CA ARG A 120 -10.02 0.99 -2.05
C ARG A 120 -9.16 2.00 -2.80
N GLU A 121 -8.77 3.09 -2.13
CA GLU A 121 -7.91 4.13 -2.69
C GLU A 121 -6.55 3.56 -3.10
N ARG A 122 -5.96 2.68 -2.27
CA ARG A 122 -4.67 2.07 -2.59
C ARG A 122 -4.71 1.25 -3.87
N LEU A 123 -5.71 0.39 -4.01
CA LEU A 123 -5.89 -0.44 -5.21
C LEU A 123 -6.17 0.43 -6.46
N ALA A 124 -7.08 1.40 -6.35
CA ALA A 124 -7.40 2.32 -7.44
C ALA A 124 -6.17 3.13 -7.88
N ASN A 125 -5.33 3.56 -6.94
CA ASN A 125 -4.10 4.28 -7.24
C ASN A 125 -3.09 3.40 -7.99
N GLU A 126 -2.96 2.13 -7.62
CA GLU A 126 -2.11 1.17 -8.34
C GLU A 126 -2.57 0.99 -9.79
N GLU A 127 -3.87 0.78 -10.02
CA GLU A 127 -4.44 0.67 -11.37
C GLU A 127 -4.25 1.94 -12.21
N LEU A 128 -4.41 3.10 -11.57
CA LEU A 128 -4.22 4.39 -12.21
C LEU A 128 -2.75 4.63 -12.60
N PHE A 129 -1.80 4.19 -11.76
CA PHE A 129 -0.38 4.23 -12.09
C PHE A 129 -0.05 3.34 -13.28
N GLU A 130 -0.60 2.12 -13.32
CA GLU A 130 -0.45 1.23 -14.48
C GLU A 130 -1.01 1.87 -15.75
N SER A 131 -2.24 2.36 -15.67
CA SER A 131 -2.91 3.01 -16.81
C SER A 131 -2.09 4.19 -17.35
N ARG A 132 -1.51 5.00 -16.47
CA ARG A 132 -0.63 6.12 -16.84
C ARG A 132 0.67 5.63 -17.47
N ARG A 133 1.29 4.58 -16.92
CA ARG A 133 2.50 3.95 -17.47
C ARG A 133 2.26 3.44 -18.88
N TRP A 134 1.18 2.70 -19.09
CA TRP A 134 0.75 2.23 -20.41
C TRP A 134 0.51 3.37 -21.39
N ARG A 135 -0.21 4.42 -20.98
CA ARG A 135 -0.43 5.62 -21.82
C ARG A 135 0.87 6.33 -22.20
N LYS A 136 1.86 6.38 -21.30
CA LYS A 136 3.18 6.97 -21.61
C LYS A 136 3.94 6.12 -22.62
N GLN A 137 3.94 4.81 -22.46
CA GLN A 137 4.57 3.89 -23.40
C GLN A 137 3.91 3.90 -24.78
N SER A 138 2.57 3.95 -24.85
CA SER A 138 1.85 4.04 -26.11
C SER A 138 2.08 5.37 -26.83
N LYS A 139 2.12 6.50 -26.10
CA LYS A 139 2.51 7.81 -26.67
C LYS A 139 3.93 7.79 -27.24
N LEU A 140 4.88 7.13 -26.57
CA LEU A 140 6.24 6.96 -27.08
C LEU A 140 6.24 6.13 -28.38
N ARG A 141 5.52 4.99 -28.41
CA ARG A 141 5.37 4.16 -29.63
C ARG A 141 4.70 4.90 -30.79
N ARG A 142 3.76 5.81 -30.52
CA ARG A 142 3.10 6.62 -31.56
C ARG A 142 3.97 7.78 -32.06
N ARG A 143 4.87 8.31 -31.23
CA ARG A 143 5.76 9.43 -31.59
C ARG A 143 7.06 8.98 -32.21
N PHE A 144 7.47 7.73 -31.99
CA PHE A 144 8.72 7.20 -32.48
C PHE A 144 8.52 5.81 -33.11
N SER A 145 9.01 5.63 -34.33
CA SER A 145 9.24 4.30 -34.90
C SER A 145 10.49 3.72 -34.24
N VAL A 146 10.37 2.50 -33.70
CA VAL A 146 11.48 1.78 -33.07
C VAL A 146 12.09 0.85 -34.11
N GLY A 147 13.36 1.08 -34.45
CA GLY A 147 14.16 0.17 -35.27
C GLY A 147 15.28 -0.46 -34.44
N ILE A 148 15.86 -1.55 -34.94
CA ILE A 148 17.07 -2.16 -34.38
C ILE A 148 18.18 -1.99 -35.42
N LYS A 149 19.30 -1.39 -35.03
CA LYS A 149 20.52 -1.31 -35.85
C LYS A 149 21.71 -1.67 -34.96
N ASP A 150 22.56 -2.57 -35.44
CA ASP A 150 23.77 -3.02 -34.72
C ASP A 150 23.48 -3.50 -33.28
N GLY A 151 22.40 -4.26 -33.10
CA GLY A 151 21.98 -4.80 -31.80
C GLY A 151 21.40 -3.77 -30.80
N LYS A 152 21.37 -2.47 -31.15
CA LYS A 152 20.84 -1.40 -30.28
C LYS A 152 19.50 -0.90 -30.80
N ARG A 153 18.58 -0.60 -29.88
CA ARG A 153 17.27 0.01 -30.20
C ARG A 153 17.46 1.49 -30.57
N ILE A 154 17.11 1.84 -31.80
CA ILE A 154 17.11 3.23 -32.30
C ILE A 154 15.67 3.74 -32.36
N TYR A 155 15.43 4.91 -31.78
CA TYR A 155 14.13 5.58 -31.79
C TYR A 155 14.15 6.72 -32.81
N ARG A 156 13.41 6.60 -33.92
CA ARG A 156 13.23 7.67 -34.92
C ARG A 156 11.88 8.34 -34.72
N ARG A 157 11.82 9.67 -34.68
CA ARG A 157 10.55 10.40 -34.52
C ARG A 157 9.69 10.21 -35.77
N VAL A 158 8.44 9.79 -35.60
CA VAL A 158 7.47 9.69 -36.71
C VAL A 158 7.13 11.11 -37.14
N ARG A 159 7.58 11.54 -38.32
CA ARG A 159 7.15 12.82 -38.91
C ARG A 159 5.66 12.67 -39.24
N ARG A 160 4.82 13.52 -38.65
CA ARG A 160 3.46 13.72 -39.16
C ARG A 160 3.61 14.47 -40.48
N LEU A 161 3.16 13.88 -41.57
CA LEU A 161 2.92 14.63 -42.80
C LEU A 161 1.79 15.64 -42.53
N PRO A 162 1.86 16.85 -43.12
CA PRO A 162 0.89 17.92 -42.91
C PRO A 162 -0.53 17.51 -43.30
#